data_AF-A0A5N6LJQ1-F1
#
_entry.id   AF-A0A5N6LJQ1-F1
#
_cell.length_a   1.000
_cell.length_b   1.000
_cell.length_c   1.000
_cell.angle_alpha   90.00
_cell.angle_beta   90.00
_cell.angle_gamma   90.00
#
_symmetry.space_group_name_H-M   'P 1'
#
loop_
_entity.id
_entity.type
_entity.pdbx_description
1 polymer ?
#
loop_
_entity_poly.entity_id
_entity_poly.type
_entity_poly.pdbx_seq_one_letter_code
_entity_poly.pdbx_strand_id
1 'polypeptide(L)'
;MEDSDSFMKTNALKRELLRRKPGNIVEVDFESKGNKKLFLRFFISLYACAKGFLDGCRPYISLDACHLKGKFNGVLVAATGVDGNSSIFPVAYGVLLSENKNSWIWFLELLKKAFGTPKGLVISSDMQKALDFAITQVYPTNFMACCKDL
;
A
#
# COMPACT_ATOMS: atom_id res chain seq x y z
N MET A 1 25.03 -16.42 10.00
CA MET A 1 23.95 -17.00 9.16
C MET A 1 22.77 -17.25 10.07
N GLU A 2 22.04 -16.21 10.47
CA GLU A 2 20.98 -16.28 11.48
C GLU A 2 20.16 -15.00 11.36
N ASP A 3 18.95 -15.07 10.79
CA ASP A 3 17.95 -13.99 10.84
C ASP A 3 16.60 -14.43 10.22
N SER A 4 16.21 -15.69 10.38
CA SER A 4 14.93 -16.16 9.81
C SER A 4 13.70 -15.59 10.52
N ASP A 5 13.85 -14.83 11.60
CA ASP A 5 12.75 -14.45 12.49
C ASP A 5 12.22 -13.02 12.31
N SER A 6 12.90 -12.17 11.53
CA SER A 6 12.69 -10.70 11.61
C SER A 6 11.32 -10.21 11.11
N PHE A 7 10.57 -11.03 10.38
CA PHE A 7 9.19 -10.72 9.97
C PHE A 7 8.16 -11.73 10.47
N MET A 8 8.53 -12.68 11.34
CA MET A 8 7.59 -13.71 11.82
C MET A 8 6.43 -13.12 12.64
N LYS A 9 6.66 -11.96 13.27
CA LYS A 9 5.63 -11.23 14.04
C LYS A 9 4.57 -10.55 13.16
N THR A 10 4.78 -10.41 11.85
CA THR A 10 3.79 -9.80 10.93
C THR A 10 2.48 -10.59 10.89
N ASN A 11 2.55 -11.92 10.98
CA ASN A 11 1.36 -12.77 11.07
C ASN A 11 0.61 -12.58 12.40
N ALA A 12 1.33 -12.37 13.50
CA ALA A 12 0.71 -12.06 14.79
C ALA A 12 0.06 -10.67 14.77
N LEU A 13 0.73 -9.68 14.16
CA LEU A 13 0.18 -8.34 13.95
C LEU A 13 -1.09 -8.39 13.08
N LYS A 14 -1.06 -9.08 11.94
CA LYS A 14 -2.25 -9.29 11.08
C LYS A 14 -3.40 -9.88 11.89
N ARG A 15 -3.15 -10.94 12.66
CA ARG A 15 -4.18 -11.56 13.52
C ARG A 15 -4.77 -10.57 14.53
N GLU A 16 -3.93 -9.80 15.22
CA GLU A 16 -4.40 -8.86 16.22
C GLU A 16 -5.19 -7.70 15.61
N LEU A 17 -4.73 -7.12 14.49
CA LEU A 17 -5.43 -6.04 13.81
C LEU A 17 -6.80 -6.49 13.28
N LEU A 18 -6.88 -7.68 12.69
CA LEU A 18 -8.15 -8.25 12.22
C LEU A 18 -9.10 -8.57 13.39
N ARG A 19 -8.55 -9.05 14.52
CA ARG A 19 -9.33 -9.28 15.75
C ARG A 19 -9.92 -7.99 16.31
N ARG A 20 -9.17 -6.89 16.30
CA ARG A 20 -9.60 -5.58 16.81
C ARG A 20 -10.70 -4.96 15.95
N LYS A 21 -10.57 -5.04 14.63
CA LYS A 21 -11.58 -4.56 13.69
C LYS A 21 -11.55 -5.40 12.41
N PRO A 22 -12.56 -6.25 12.16
CA PRO A 22 -12.62 -7.08 10.96
C PRO A 22 -12.64 -6.30 9.63
N GLY A 23 -12.98 -5.00 9.66
CA GLY A 23 -12.91 -4.13 8.49
C GLY A 23 -11.50 -3.63 8.14
N ASN A 24 -10.49 -3.95 8.95
CA ASN A 24 -9.10 -3.72 8.57
C ASN A 24 -8.71 -4.64 7.42
N ILE A 25 -7.90 -4.14 6.49
CA ILE A 25 -7.30 -4.96 5.44
C ILE A 25 -5.81 -5.08 5.76
N VAL A 26 -5.39 -6.29 6.06
CA VAL A 26 -3.99 -6.60 6.36
C VAL A 26 -3.60 -7.85 5.60
N GLU A 27 -2.60 -7.74 4.74
CA GLU A 27 -2.09 -8.87 3.96
C GLU A 27 -0.59 -9.01 4.12
N VAL A 28 -0.15 -10.26 4.17
CA VAL A 28 1.26 -10.62 4.36
C VAL A 28 1.55 -11.83 3.49
N ASP A 29 2.54 -11.71 2.61
CA ASP A 29 2.98 -12.82 1.77
C ASP A 29 4.41 -13.23 2.11
N PHE A 30 4.62 -14.54 2.01
CA PHE A 30 5.91 -15.18 2.19
C PHE A 30 6.19 -16.14 1.04
N GLU A 31 7.45 -16.23 0.63
CA GLU A 31 7.94 -17.25 -0.28
C GLU A 31 8.50 -18.42 0.51
N SER A 32 8.20 -19.65 0.11
CA SER A 32 8.85 -20.84 0.68
C SER A 32 10.08 -21.21 -0.15
N LYS A 33 11.27 -21.13 0.46
CA LYS A 33 12.53 -21.54 -0.16
C LYS A 33 13.16 -22.65 0.66
N GLY A 34 12.87 -23.90 0.28
CA GLY A 34 13.18 -25.08 1.08
C GLY A 34 12.45 -25.02 2.42
N ASN A 35 13.19 -25.17 3.53
CA ASN A 35 12.62 -25.11 4.89
C ASN A 35 12.50 -23.69 5.46
N LYS A 36 12.80 -22.65 4.66
CA LYS A 36 12.76 -21.25 5.10
C LYS A 36 11.57 -20.51 4.49
N LYS A 37 10.91 -19.68 5.31
CA LYS A 37 9.92 -18.70 4.84
C LYS A 37 10.59 -17.34 4.70
N LEU A 38 10.59 -16.79 3.50
CA LEU A 38 11.15 -15.47 3.19
C LEU A 38 10.01 -14.48 3.10
N PHE A 39 10.12 -13.36 3.81
CA PHE A 39 9.15 -12.27 3.72
C PHE A 39 9.20 -11.65 2.31
N LEU A 40 8.03 -11.50 1.68
CA LEU A 40 7.91 -10.86 0.37
C LEU A 40 7.32 -9.47 0.46
N ARG A 41 6.17 -9.36 1.13
CA ARG A 41 5.39 -8.13 1.14
C ARG A 41 4.38 -8.09 2.28
N PHE A 42 4.08 -6.87 2.71
CA PHE A 42 3.13 -6.53 3.76
C PHE A 42 2.26 -5.37 3.27
N PHE A 43 0.98 -5.39 3.61
CA PHE A 43 0.04 -4.31 3.37
C PHE A 43 -0.82 -4.10 4.61
N ILE A 44 -1.12 -2.85 4.92
CA ILE A 44 -2.06 -2.46 5.95
C ILE A 44 -2.89 -1.25 5.50
N SER A 45 -4.21 -1.39 5.58
CA SER A 45 -5.15 -0.29 5.61
C SER A 45 -6.12 -0.51 6.76
N LEU A 46 -6.11 0.40 7.73
CA LEU A 46 -7.03 0.34 8.85
C LEU A 46 -8.41 0.80 8.40
N TYR A 47 -9.46 0.17 8.91
CA TYR A 47 -10.84 0.52 8.61
C TYR A 47 -11.12 2.02 8.84
N ALA A 48 -10.57 2.58 9.92
CA ALA A 48 -10.71 3.99 10.24
C ALA A 48 -10.03 4.90 9.21
N CYS A 49 -8.86 4.50 8.68
CA CYS A 49 -8.16 5.23 7.62
C CYS A 49 -8.93 5.17 6.30
N ALA A 50 -9.37 3.98 5.88
CA ALA A 50 -10.16 3.83 4.67
C ALA A 50 -11.49 4.61 4.75
N LYS A 51 -12.18 4.53 5.89
CA LYS A 51 -13.42 5.27 6.12
C LYS A 51 -13.18 6.78 6.21
N GLY A 52 -12.15 7.22 6.92
CA GLY A 52 -11.80 8.64 7.03
C GLY A 52 -11.42 9.27 5.69
N PHE A 53 -10.76 8.50 4.81
CA PHE A 53 -10.53 8.91 3.43
C PHE A 53 -11.84 9.12 2.67
N LEU A 54 -12.75 8.13 2.70
CA LEU A 54 -14.02 8.19 1.98
C LEU A 54 -14.95 9.30 2.49
N ASP A 55 -14.99 9.51 3.80
CA ASP A 55 -15.95 10.42 4.44
C ASP A 55 -15.43 11.86 4.58
N GLY A 56 -14.10 12.07 4.57
CA GLY A 56 -13.49 13.36 4.94
C GLY A 56 -12.38 13.87 4.03
N CYS A 57 -11.86 13.05 3.12
CA CYS A 57 -10.84 13.49 2.17
C CYS A 57 -11.42 13.86 0.81
N ARG A 58 -10.67 14.67 0.08
CA ARG A 58 -10.87 14.83 -1.37
C ARG A 58 -10.66 13.47 -2.03
N PRO A 59 -11.34 13.16 -3.15
CA PRO A 59 -11.12 11.93 -3.91
C PRO A 59 -9.77 12.01 -4.65
N TYR A 60 -8.68 12.07 -3.91
CA TYR A 60 -7.31 12.23 -4.37
C TYR A 60 -6.41 11.34 -3.52
N ILE A 61 -5.59 10.53 -4.17
CA ILE A 61 -4.54 9.74 -3.53
C ILE A 61 -3.19 10.10 -4.15
N SER A 62 -2.21 10.37 -3.30
CA SER A 62 -0.79 10.39 -3.65
C SER A 62 -0.15 9.06 -3.25
N LEU A 63 0.62 8.49 -4.18
CA LEU A 63 1.39 7.26 -4.03
C LEU A 63 2.87 7.60 -4.05
N ASP A 64 3.59 7.07 -3.08
CA ASP A 64 5.04 7.27 -2.96
C ASP A 64 5.73 6.00 -2.47
N ALA A 65 7.01 5.86 -2.79
CA ALA A 65 7.87 4.74 -2.46
C ALA A 65 9.24 5.22 -1.97
N CYS A 66 9.70 4.66 -0.85
CA CYS A 66 11.01 4.95 -0.28
C CYS A 66 11.81 3.67 -0.08
N HIS A 67 13.04 3.64 -0.62
CA HIS A 67 13.95 2.52 -0.43
C HIS A 67 14.45 2.46 1.02
N LEU A 68 14.19 1.33 1.68
CA LEU A 68 14.68 1.04 3.02
C LEU A 68 16.17 0.70 2.94
N LYS A 69 16.99 1.44 3.67
CA LYS A 69 18.42 1.17 3.85
C LYS A 69 18.64 0.44 5.16
N GLY A 70 19.41 -0.64 5.14
CA GLY A 70 19.83 -1.34 6.35
C GLY A 70 19.85 -2.86 6.17
N LYS A 71 19.67 -3.57 7.27
CA LYS A 71 19.72 -5.04 7.32
C LYS A 71 18.64 -5.71 6.47
N PHE A 72 17.48 -5.06 6.36
CA PHE A 72 16.37 -5.52 5.54
C PHE A 72 16.18 -4.53 4.41
N ASN A 73 16.73 -4.88 3.24
CA ASN A 73 16.45 -4.17 2.00
C ASN A 73 14.97 -4.32 1.64
N GLY A 74 14.41 -3.33 0.97
CA GLY A 74 13.02 -3.33 0.53
C GLY A 74 12.55 -1.93 0.21
N VAL A 75 11.24 -1.81 -0.02
CA VAL A 75 10.58 -0.55 -0.39
C VAL A 75 9.39 -0.35 0.53
N LEU A 76 9.39 0.76 1.27
CA LEU A 76 8.21 1.22 1.98
C LEU A 76 7.36 2.01 0.99
N VAL A 77 6.12 1.57 0.79
CA VAL A 77 5.14 2.25 -0.05
C VAL A 77 4.03 2.83 0.81
N ALA A 78 3.52 3.99 0.41
CA ALA A 78 2.45 4.68 1.11
C ALA A 78 1.39 5.19 0.14
N ALA A 79 0.13 5.11 0.55
CA ALA A 79 -0.98 5.81 -0.06
C ALA A 79 -1.49 6.87 0.93
N THR A 80 -1.51 8.12 0.50
CA THR A 80 -1.96 9.26 1.29
C THR A 80 -3.04 10.02 0.56
N GLY A 81 -4.04 10.51 1.28
CA GLY A 81 -5.06 11.41 0.78
C GLY A 81 -4.80 12.85 1.22
N VAL A 82 -5.68 13.75 0.79
CA VAL A 82 -5.71 15.14 1.23
C VAL A 82 -7.06 15.41 1.87
N ASP A 83 -7.06 15.79 3.14
CA ASP A 83 -8.30 16.06 3.88
C ASP A 83 -8.95 17.40 3.50
N GLY A 84 -10.13 17.67 4.07
CA GLY A 84 -10.83 18.96 3.89
C GLY A 84 -10.00 20.18 4.27
N ASN A 85 -9.02 20.02 5.17
CA ASN A 85 -8.10 21.07 5.63
C ASN A 85 -6.79 21.11 4.83
N SER A 86 -6.72 20.45 3.67
CA SER A 86 -5.51 20.37 2.83
C SER A 86 -4.30 19.74 3.53
N SER A 87 -4.52 18.95 4.57
CA SER A 87 -3.47 18.21 5.28
C SER A 87 -3.32 16.81 4.70
N ILE A 88 -2.10 16.25 4.81
CA ILE A 88 -1.81 14.88 4.40
C ILE A 88 -2.54 13.91 5.33
N PHE A 89 -3.33 13.01 4.77
CA PHE A 89 -4.07 12.00 5.51
C PHE A 89 -3.59 10.59 5.16
N PRO A 90 -3.20 9.75 6.13
CA PRO A 90 -2.69 8.42 5.85
C PRO A 90 -3.81 7.42 5.53
N VAL A 91 -3.71 6.71 4.39
CA VAL A 91 -4.76 5.78 3.92
C VAL A 91 -4.33 4.32 4.03
N ALA A 92 -3.13 4.01 3.53
CA ALA A 92 -2.55 2.67 3.59
C ALA A 92 -1.03 2.71 3.49
N TYR A 93 -0.39 1.65 3.98
CA TYR A 93 1.04 1.45 3.91
C TYR A 93 1.37 0.03 3.50
N GLY A 94 2.55 -0.16 2.92
CA GLY A 94 3.06 -1.48 2.61
C GLY A 94 4.57 -1.54 2.64
N VAL A 95 5.10 -2.75 2.83
CA VAL A 95 6.52 -3.03 2.63
C VAL A 95 6.60 -4.05 1.50
N LEU A 96 7.38 -3.76 0.49
CA LEU A 96 7.58 -4.60 -0.70
C LEU A 96 9.04 -5.03 -0.78
N LEU A 97 9.30 -6.21 -1.33
CA LEU A 97 10.67 -6.68 -1.57
C LEU A 97 11.41 -5.79 -2.58
N SER A 98 10.71 -5.33 -3.62
CA SER A 98 11.25 -4.40 -4.62
C SER A 98 10.15 -3.61 -5.32
N GLU A 99 10.54 -2.44 -5.85
CA GLU A 99 9.69 -1.61 -6.68
C GLU A 99 9.59 -2.19 -8.10
N ASN A 100 8.54 -2.99 -8.32
CA ASN A 100 8.27 -3.61 -9.61
C ASN A 100 6.77 -3.67 -9.89
N LYS A 101 6.40 -3.94 -11.16
CA LYS A 101 5.00 -3.98 -11.62
C LYS A 101 4.11 -4.87 -10.77
N ASN A 102 4.56 -6.10 -10.46
CA ASN A 102 3.76 -7.07 -9.72
C ASN A 102 3.53 -6.63 -8.26
N SER A 103 4.52 -5.95 -7.66
CA SER A 103 4.43 -5.46 -6.28
C SER A 103 3.48 -4.27 -6.19
N TRP A 104 3.53 -3.37 -7.17
CA TRP A 104 2.60 -2.25 -7.28
C TRP A 104 1.17 -2.68 -7.61
N ILE A 105 0.97 -3.62 -8.54
CA ILE A 105 -0.37 -4.17 -8.84
C ILE A 105 -1.00 -4.75 -7.58
N TRP A 106 -0.26 -5.58 -6.84
CA TRP A 106 -0.74 -6.15 -5.59
C TRP A 106 -1.10 -5.10 -4.54
N PHE A 107 -0.24 -4.08 -4.37
CA PHE A 107 -0.51 -2.98 -3.45
C PHE A 107 -1.80 -2.23 -3.84
N LEU A 108 -1.96 -1.91 -5.12
CA LEU A 108 -3.11 -1.17 -5.63
C LEU A 108 -4.40 -1.99 -5.61
N GLU A 109 -4.35 -3.31 -5.84
CA GLU A 109 -5.51 -4.19 -5.69
C GLU A 109 -6.03 -4.20 -4.25
N LEU A 110 -5.12 -4.23 -3.26
CA LEU A 110 -5.48 -4.16 -1.85
C LEU A 110 -5.97 -2.76 -1.45
N LEU A 111 -5.42 -1.72 -2.05
CA LEU A 111 -5.89 -0.35 -1.88
C LEU A 111 -7.33 -0.19 -2.41
N LYS A 112 -7.60 -0.72 -3.60
CA LYS A 112 -8.94 -0.79 -4.20
C LYS A 112 -9.89 -1.64 -3.37
N LYS A 113 -9.42 -2.73 -2.75
CA LYS A 113 -10.22 -3.51 -1.80
C LYS A 113 -10.58 -2.70 -0.55
N ALA A 114 -9.72 -1.79 -0.11
CA ALA A 114 -9.92 -1.01 1.12
C ALA A 114 -10.99 0.08 0.99
N PHE A 115 -10.98 0.85 -0.10
CA PHE A 115 -11.91 1.97 -0.27
C PHE A 115 -12.65 1.99 -1.62
N GLY A 116 -12.43 1.01 -2.49
CA GLY A 116 -13.06 0.95 -3.80
C GLY A 116 -12.47 1.96 -4.79
N THR A 117 -13.35 2.57 -5.58
CA THR A 117 -13.02 3.61 -6.56
C THR A 117 -14.03 4.74 -6.41
N PRO A 118 -13.85 5.66 -5.45
CA PRO A 118 -14.77 6.77 -5.27
C PRO A 118 -14.88 7.61 -6.55
N LYS A 119 -16.05 8.18 -6.77
CA LYS A 119 -16.32 8.99 -7.98
C LYS A 119 -15.35 10.17 -8.02
N GLY A 120 -14.67 10.33 -9.15
CA GLY A 120 -13.71 11.42 -9.36
C GLY A 120 -12.36 11.21 -8.69
N LEU A 121 -12.00 9.95 -8.37
CA LEU A 121 -10.69 9.62 -7.82
C LEU A 121 -9.55 10.10 -8.74
N VAL A 122 -8.66 10.92 -8.21
CA VAL A 122 -7.41 11.34 -8.86
C VAL A 122 -6.25 10.61 -8.19
N ILE A 123 -5.32 10.08 -8.98
CA ILE A 123 -4.13 9.40 -8.46
C ILE A 123 -2.91 10.19 -8.92
N SER A 124 -2.03 10.51 -7.97
CA SER A 124 -0.78 11.21 -8.22
C SER A 124 0.39 10.33 -7.79
N SER A 125 1.38 10.23 -8.65
CA SER A 125 2.59 9.43 -8.47
C SER A 125 3.78 10.15 -9.08
N ASP A 126 4.98 9.69 -8.77
CA ASP A 126 6.25 10.13 -9.38
C ASP A 126 6.48 9.58 -10.82
N MET A 127 5.43 9.04 -11.45
CA MET A 127 5.43 8.45 -12.80
C MET A 127 6.54 7.43 -13.07
N GLN A 128 6.94 6.67 -12.04
CA GLN A 128 7.78 5.51 -12.29
C GLN A 128 7.06 4.50 -13.19
N LYS A 129 7.76 4.00 -14.22
CA LYS A 129 7.20 3.10 -15.26
C LYS A 129 6.48 1.88 -14.70
N ALA A 130 6.93 1.36 -13.56
CA ALA A 130 6.30 0.21 -12.91
C ALA A 130 4.96 0.58 -12.29
N LEU A 131 4.88 1.75 -11.65
CA LEU A 131 3.68 2.27 -10.99
C LEU A 131 2.63 2.70 -12.02
N ASP A 132 3.02 3.43 -13.07
CA ASP A 132 2.09 3.83 -14.15
C ASP A 132 1.41 2.62 -14.81
N PHE A 133 2.19 1.56 -15.06
CA PHE A 133 1.63 0.31 -15.56
C PHE A 133 0.63 -0.32 -14.58
N ALA A 134 0.96 -0.34 -13.29
CA ALA A 134 0.09 -0.90 -12.28
C ALA A 134 -1.22 -0.11 -12.11
N ILE A 135 -1.15 1.23 -12.13
CA ILE A 135 -2.34 2.10 -12.02
C ILE A 135 -3.25 1.87 -13.22
N THR A 136 -2.71 1.85 -14.44
CA THR A 136 -3.51 1.62 -15.67
C THR A 136 -4.18 0.25 -15.68
N GLN A 137 -3.55 -0.77 -15.09
CA GLN A 137 -4.14 -2.10 -14.93
C GLN A 137 -5.26 -2.13 -13.87
N VAL A 138 -5.04 -1.55 -12.69
CA VAL A 138 -5.96 -1.70 -11.54
C VAL A 138 -7.12 -0.70 -11.58
N TYR A 139 -6.90 0.49 -12.12
CA TYR A 139 -7.89 1.57 -12.20
C TYR A 139 -8.18 1.98 -13.65
N PRO A 140 -8.57 1.10 -14.59
CA PRO A 140 -8.59 1.42 -16.03
C PRO A 140 -9.53 2.57 -16.46
N THR A 141 -10.48 2.98 -15.62
CA THR A 141 -11.45 4.05 -15.88
C THR A 141 -11.49 5.05 -14.72
N ASN A 142 -11.55 6.35 -15.05
CA ASN A 142 -11.86 7.47 -14.16
C ASN A 142 -10.76 7.96 -13.20
N PHE A 143 -9.48 7.84 -13.54
CA PHE A 143 -8.42 8.56 -12.83
C PHE A 143 -7.64 9.48 -13.77
N MET A 144 -7.32 10.68 -13.28
CA MET A 144 -6.35 11.56 -13.91
C MET A 144 -5.02 11.30 -13.21
N ALA A 145 -4.03 10.76 -13.93
CA ALA A 145 -2.65 10.71 -13.45
C ALA A 145 -2.08 12.13 -13.52
N CYS A 146 -1.68 12.69 -12.37
CA CYS A 146 -1.09 14.02 -12.32
C CYS A 146 0.34 13.95 -11.80
N CYS A 147 1.29 14.25 -12.69
CA CYS A 147 2.67 14.57 -12.37
C CYS A 147 2.67 15.92 -11.66
N LYS A 148 3.11 15.97 -10.40
CA LYS A 148 3.55 17.25 -9.83
C LYS A 148 5.05 17.20 -9.77
N ASP A 149 5.68 17.69 -10.83
CA ASP A 149 7.01 18.28 -10.73
C ASP A 149 6.88 19.46 -9.75
N LEU A 150 7.31 19.27 -8.50
CA LEU A 150 7.55 20.35 -7.54
C LEU A 150 9.06 20.49 -7.34
#